data_AF-A0A414MAJ3-F1
#
_entry.id   AF-A0A414MAJ3-F1
#
_cell.length_a   1.000
_cell.length_b   1.000
_cell.length_c   1.000
_cell.angle_alpha   90.00
_cell.angle_beta   90.00
_cell.angle_gamma   90.00
#
_symmetry.space_group_name_H-M   'P 1'
#
loop_
_entity.id
_entity.type
_entity.pdbx_description
1 polymer ?
#
loop_
_entity_poly.entity_id
_entity_poly.type
_entity_poly.pdbx_seq_one_letter_code
_entity_poly.pdbx_strand_id
1 'polypeptide(L)'
;MMFKYELKKIFSKRMNKVLLAAVLVMTVIYSGMAIGSMSYTDADGQSHTGIDAGRLLAEDVNQWKGKLTTEKISEVINDYKTLSAKYQDEIPNTEYGKTVQSYYDIYSFVIGVLTPDSEWNEGAVYQLSDEQLQDIYTIYQDNMKKMAEEYGTTPEKRSYLENVYKKIEIPFTFEAKGSWATMTMYAQTYVLLMAVIIGFLVAGIFSGEFRPGTEDVFFATKYGRSKAIKNKIIAGIFVSTVIYWIGVGILSLISFAVMGTSGFFTLYQIDDPYSIYVMTYGEYYLLILVGGYIATMFCAALTMLVTVKMHTPNLAVCIPFFLLCMIPFIARVLPAFDAFFNLLPTVLTNILNVVRSPILFQIGPFVFRQISFLMFLYILLFIVLLPLIYRGYSRYGLRKK
;
A
#
# COMPACT_ATOMS: atom_id res chain seq x y z
N MET A 1 -26.97 25.25 -0.81
CA MET A 1 -26.29 26.56 -0.97
C MET A 1 -24.99 26.67 -0.16
N MET A 2 -25.01 26.42 1.16
CA MET A 2 -23.80 26.53 2.02
C MET A 2 -22.65 25.59 1.64
N PHE A 3 -22.93 24.32 1.36
CA PHE A 3 -21.91 23.37 0.90
C PHE A 3 -21.19 23.84 -0.39
N LYS A 4 -21.96 24.27 -1.40
CA LYS A 4 -21.41 24.84 -2.65
C LYS A 4 -20.52 26.06 -2.39
N TYR A 5 -20.88 26.90 -1.41
CA TYR A 5 -20.07 28.05 -1.02
C TYR A 5 -18.74 27.62 -0.39
N GLU A 6 -18.75 26.63 0.50
CA GLU A 6 -17.51 26.09 1.10
C GLU A 6 -16.59 25.48 0.03
N LEU A 7 -17.15 24.71 -0.92
CA LEU A 7 -16.36 24.21 -2.06
C LEU A 7 -15.77 25.36 -2.87
N LYS A 8 -16.59 26.36 -3.24
CA LYS A 8 -16.10 27.54 -3.97
C LYS A 8 -14.97 28.24 -3.22
N LYS A 9 -15.08 28.38 -1.90
CA LYS A 9 -14.06 28.99 -1.04
C LYS A 9 -12.74 28.20 -1.06
N ILE A 10 -12.82 26.86 -1.01
CA ILE A 10 -11.64 25.99 -1.08
C ILE A 10 -10.96 26.16 -2.44
N PHE A 11 -11.68 26.04 -3.55
CA PHE A 11 -11.10 26.10 -4.90
C PHE A 11 -10.74 27.51 -5.37
N SER A 12 -11.27 28.57 -4.75
CA SER A 12 -10.93 29.95 -5.11
C SER A 12 -9.60 30.42 -4.55
N LYS A 13 -9.08 29.79 -3.49
CA LYS A 13 -7.81 30.17 -2.86
C LYS A 13 -6.63 29.90 -3.79
N ARG A 14 -5.77 30.91 -4.03
CA ARG A 14 -4.57 30.79 -4.87
C ARG A 14 -3.66 29.63 -4.43
N MET A 15 -3.42 29.51 -3.12
CA MET A 15 -2.62 28.41 -2.56
C MET A 15 -3.21 27.04 -2.89
N ASN A 16 -4.53 26.86 -2.76
CA ASN A 16 -5.18 25.59 -3.05
C ASN A 16 -5.09 25.22 -4.54
N LYS A 17 -5.16 26.21 -5.44
CA LYS A 17 -4.92 25.98 -6.88
C LYS A 17 -3.49 25.53 -7.16
N VAL A 18 -2.50 26.12 -6.49
CA VAL A 18 -1.09 25.70 -6.60
C VAL A 18 -0.92 24.27 -6.08
N LEU A 19 -1.51 23.92 -4.94
CA LEU A 19 -1.47 22.57 -4.39
C LEU A 19 -2.11 21.53 -5.33
N LEU A 20 -3.24 21.85 -5.95
CA LEU A 20 -3.89 20.98 -6.94
C LEU A 20 -3.05 20.81 -8.21
N ALA A 21 -2.41 21.88 -8.70
CA ALA A 21 -1.46 21.77 -9.80
C ALA A 21 -0.26 20.91 -9.43
N ALA A 22 0.27 21.05 -8.21
CA ALA A 22 1.36 20.23 -7.71
C ALA A 22 0.97 18.74 -7.65
N VAL A 23 -0.26 18.42 -7.20
CA VAL A 23 -0.80 17.05 -7.24
C VAL A 23 -0.72 16.49 -8.65
N LEU A 24 -1.27 17.20 -9.65
CA LEU A 24 -1.28 16.74 -11.04
C LEU A 24 0.13 16.54 -11.61
N VAL A 25 1.05 17.47 -11.34
CA VAL A 25 2.45 17.35 -11.77
C VAL A 25 3.10 16.13 -11.13
N MET A 26 2.90 15.91 -9.83
CA MET A 26 3.41 14.71 -9.15
C MET A 26 2.77 13.44 -9.69
N THR A 27 1.48 13.42 -10.03
CA THR A 27 0.84 12.28 -10.67
C THR A 27 1.57 11.89 -11.94
N VAL A 28 1.83 12.86 -12.83
CA VAL A 28 2.52 12.62 -14.11
C VAL A 28 3.96 12.14 -13.88
N ILE A 29 4.69 12.76 -12.94
CA ILE A 29 6.06 12.35 -12.61
C ILE A 29 6.08 10.91 -12.07
N TYR A 30 5.23 10.57 -11.10
CA TYR A 30 5.19 9.24 -10.52
C TYR A 30 4.73 8.17 -11.53
N SER A 31 3.79 8.49 -12.42
CA SER A 31 3.45 7.61 -13.55
C SER A 31 4.65 7.38 -14.47
N GLY A 32 5.37 8.44 -14.84
CA GLY A 32 6.57 8.34 -15.67
C GLY A 32 7.68 7.54 -15.01
N MET A 33 7.90 7.72 -13.70
CA MET A 33 8.87 6.91 -12.95
C MET A 33 8.46 5.44 -12.85
N ALA A 34 7.17 5.15 -12.65
CA ALA A 34 6.67 3.78 -12.64
C ALA A 34 6.94 3.08 -13.97
N ILE A 35 6.56 3.73 -15.07
CA ILE A 35 6.81 3.22 -16.44
C ILE A 35 8.31 3.07 -16.70
N GLY A 36 9.11 4.09 -16.37
CA GLY A 36 10.56 4.09 -16.59
C GLY A 36 11.34 3.09 -15.73
N SER A 37 10.75 2.59 -14.64
CA SER A 37 11.38 1.59 -13.77
C SER A 37 11.22 0.16 -14.27
N MET A 38 10.28 -0.08 -15.19
CA MET A 38 10.17 -1.39 -15.85
C MET A 38 11.37 -1.58 -16.75
N SER A 39 12.01 -2.75 -16.62
CA SER A 39 13.19 -3.15 -17.38
C SER A 39 12.89 -4.44 -18.12
N TYR A 40 13.40 -4.54 -19.34
CA TYR A 40 13.30 -5.70 -20.22
C TYR A 40 14.66 -5.98 -20.83
N THR A 41 15.22 -7.17 -20.61
CA THR A 41 16.46 -7.59 -21.28
C THR A 41 16.10 -8.37 -22.55
N ASP A 42 16.62 -7.91 -23.69
CA ASP A 42 16.39 -8.58 -24.98
C ASP A 42 17.32 -9.79 -25.21
N ALA A 43 17.13 -10.47 -26.34
CA ALA A 43 17.94 -11.63 -26.71
C ALA A 43 19.42 -11.31 -27.01
N ASP A 44 19.75 -10.04 -27.26
CA ASP A 44 21.13 -9.55 -27.44
C ASP A 44 21.76 -9.15 -26.10
N GLY A 45 21.05 -9.34 -24.98
CA GLY A 45 21.49 -9.03 -23.62
C GLY A 45 21.47 -7.54 -23.30
N GLN A 46 20.79 -6.72 -24.12
CA GLN A 46 20.62 -5.29 -23.89
C GLN A 46 19.38 -5.05 -23.05
N SER A 47 19.53 -4.21 -22.03
CA SER A 47 18.43 -3.81 -21.15
C SER A 47 17.73 -2.56 -21.69
N HIS A 48 16.42 -2.67 -21.87
CA HIS A 48 15.51 -1.63 -22.32
C HIS A 48 14.61 -1.21 -21.17
N THR A 49 14.41 0.10 -21.02
CA THR A 49 13.49 0.66 -20.02
C THR A 49 12.45 1.56 -20.69
N GLY A 50 11.34 1.81 -19.99
CA GLY A 50 10.31 2.75 -20.45
C GLY A 50 9.07 2.08 -21.03
N ILE A 51 8.50 2.70 -22.06
CA ILE A 51 7.10 2.50 -22.49
C ILE A 51 6.82 1.05 -22.90
N ASP A 52 7.73 0.44 -23.67
CA ASP A 52 7.53 -0.91 -24.21
C ASP A 52 8.01 -2.01 -23.27
N ALA A 53 8.97 -1.71 -22.39
CA ALA A 53 9.63 -2.70 -21.52
C ALA A 53 8.64 -3.51 -20.68
N GLY A 54 7.62 -2.86 -20.11
CA GLY A 54 6.63 -3.56 -19.30
C GLY A 54 5.77 -4.55 -20.08
N ARG A 55 5.44 -4.25 -21.34
CA ARG A 55 4.63 -5.13 -22.20
C ARG A 55 5.46 -6.28 -22.76
N LEU A 56 6.69 -6.00 -23.18
CA LEU A 56 7.63 -7.02 -23.65
C LEU A 56 7.95 -8.03 -22.55
N LEU A 57 8.25 -7.54 -21.34
CA LEU A 57 8.46 -8.41 -20.18
C LEU A 57 7.23 -9.26 -19.87
N ALA A 58 6.04 -8.66 -19.91
CA ALA A 58 4.80 -9.39 -19.67
C ALA A 58 4.55 -10.46 -20.74
N GLU A 59 4.88 -10.20 -21.99
CA GLU A 59 4.77 -11.17 -23.09
C GLU A 59 5.67 -12.38 -22.86
N ASP A 60 6.95 -12.15 -22.53
CA ASP A 60 7.91 -13.22 -22.24
C ASP A 60 7.50 -14.05 -21.02
N VAL A 61 7.13 -13.39 -19.92
CA VAL A 61 6.70 -14.09 -18.71
C VAL A 61 5.40 -14.87 -18.94
N ASN A 62 4.50 -14.35 -19.79
CA ASN A 62 3.23 -15.01 -20.09
C ASN A 62 3.35 -16.28 -20.94
N GLN A 63 4.54 -16.61 -21.44
CA GLN A 63 4.81 -17.95 -22.00
C GLN A 63 4.55 -19.06 -20.96
N TRP A 64 4.74 -18.74 -19.68
CA TRP A 64 4.53 -19.65 -18.54
C TRP A 64 3.12 -19.58 -17.94
N LYS A 65 2.24 -18.76 -18.51
CA LYS A 65 0.88 -18.52 -18.00
C LYS A 65 0.07 -19.81 -17.81
N GLY A 66 -0.80 -19.81 -16.81
CA GLY A 66 -1.74 -20.89 -16.50
C GLY A 66 -1.44 -21.55 -15.16
N LYS A 67 -1.93 -22.77 -14.96
CA LYS A 67 -1.66 -23.51 -13.73
C LYS A 67 -0.18 -23.84 -13.62
N LEU A 68 0.42 -23.51 -12.49
CA LEU A 68 1.81 -23.78 -12.16
C LEU A 68 1.91 -25.22 -11.63
N THR A 69 1.90 -26.20 -12.52
CA THR A 69 1.97 -27.61 -12.10
C THR A 69 3.40 -28.01 -11.69
N THR A 70 3.54 -29.15 -11.03
CA THR A 70 4.86 -29.68 -10.60
C THR A 70 5.76 -29.96 -11.81
N GLU A 71 5.19 -30.32 -12.97
CA GLU A 71 5.93 -30.50 -14.22
C GLU A 71 6.50 -29.18 -14.73
N LYS A 72 5.70 -28.11 -14.77
CA LYS A 72 6.19 -26.77 -15.16
C LYS A 72 7.27 -26.25 -14.21
N ILE A 73 7.10 -26.46 -12.91
CA ILE A 73 8.11 -26.09 -11.91
C ILE A 73 9.40 -26.88 -12.16
N SER A 74 9.28 -28.19 -12.39
CA SER A 74 10.44 -29.05 -12.66
C SER A 74 11.18 -28.64 -13.93
N GLU A 75 10.45 -28.29 -15.00
CA GLU A 75 11.01 -27.74 -16.25
C GLU A 75 11.85 -26.49 -15.96
N VAL A 76 11.26 -25.49 -15.28
CA VAL A 76 11.95 -24.24 -14.92
C VAL A 76 13.22 -24.48 -14.10
N ILE A 77 13.15 -25.33 -13.08
CA ILE A 77 14.28 -25.60 -12.19
C ILE A 77 15.39 -26.36 -12.93
N ASN A 78 15.04 -27.34 -13.76
CA ASN A 78 16.02 -28.12 -14.50
C ASN A 78 16.68 -27.31 -15.61
N ASP A 79 15.93 -26.45 -16.30
CA ASP A 79 16.46 -25.51 -17.28
C ASP A 79 17.45 -24.55 -16.62
N TYR A 80 17.10 -23.97 -15.47
CA TYR A 80 18.00 -23.10 -14.73
C TYR A 80 19.27 -23.84 -14.27
N LYS A 81 19.14 -25.04 -13.68
CA LYS A 81 20.29 -25.86 -13.26
C LYS A 81 21.22 -26.20 -14.43
N THR A 82 20.64 -26.54 -15.58
CA THR A 82 21.41 -26.86 -16.80
C THR A 82 22.16 -25.64 -17.31
N LEU A 83 21.49 -24.48 -17.30
CA LEU A 83 22.08 -23.22 -17.74
C LEU A 83 23.19 -22.76 -16.79
N SER A 84 22.96 -22.78 -15.47
CA SER A 84 23.98 -22.37 -14.50
C SER A 84 25.17 -23.33 -14.45
N ALA A 85 24.99 -24.62 -14.71
CA ALA A 85 26.11 -25.55 -14.87
C ALA A 85 27.02 -25.21 -16.06
N LYS A 86 26.48 -24.57 -17.11
CA LYS A 86 27.24 -24.10 -18.27
C LYS A 86 28.00 -22.79 -17.99
N TYR A 87 27.53 -21.98 -17.05
CA TYR A 87 28.11 -20.68 -16.69
C TYR A 87 28.41 -20.63 -15.19
N GLN A 88 29.64 -21.02 -14.81
CA GLN A 88 30.05 -21.21 -13.40
C GLN A 88 30.01 -19.94 -12.53
N ASP A 89 30.12 -18.75 -13.13
CA ASP A 89 30.12 -17.48 -12.42
C ASP A 89 28.74 -16.83 -12.42
N GLU A 90 28.33 -16.30 -13.58
CA GLU A 90 27.06 -15.58 -13.76
C GLU A 90 26.46 -15.92 -15.12
N ILE A 91 25.14 -16.06 -15.18
CA ILE A 91 24.43 -16.28 -16.43
C ILE A 91 24.53 -14.99 -17.26
N PRO A 92 25.11 -15.02 -18.48
CA PRO A 92 25.24 -13.82 -19.30
C PRO A 92 23.88 -13.20 -19.62
N ASN A 93 23.81 -11.87 -19.72
CA ASN A 93 22.56 -11.16 -20.03
C ASN A 93 21.86 -11.68 -21.31
N THR A 94 22.63 -12.15 -22.29
CA THR A 94 22.09 -12.76 -23.52
C THR A 94 21.29 -14.04 -23.25
N GLU A 95 21.74 -14.86 -22.31
CA GLU A 95 21.01 -16.07 -21.90
C GLU A 95 19.87 -15.68 -20.96
N TYR A 96 20.09 -14.72 -20.06
CA TYR A 96 19.05 -14.21 -19.17
C TYR A 96 17.83 -13.67 -19.95
N GLY A 97 18.05 -12.81 -20.93
CA GLY A 97 16.99 -12.23 -21.76
C GLY A 97 16.29 -13.25 -22.65
N LYS A 98 17.00 -14.29 -23.11
CA LYS A 98 16.40 -15.37 -23.93
C LYS A 98 15.54 -16.34 -23.14
N THR A 99 15.91 -16.62 -21.89
CA THR A 99 15.29 -17.72 -21.12
C THR A 99 14.94 -17.30 -19.70
N VAL A 100 15.93 -17.00 -18.85
CA VAL A 100 15.76 -16.85 -17.39
C VAL A 100 14.71 -15.82 -17.01
N GLN A 101 14.69 -14.66 -17.69
CA GLN A 101 13.76 -13.58 -17.40
C GLN A 101 12.29 -14.03 -17.46
N SER A 102 11.95 -14.94 -18.38
CA SER A 102 10.58 -15.41 -18.60
C SER A 102 10.02 -16.22 -17.42
N TYR A 103 10.87 -16.98 -16.72
CA TYR A 103 10.46 -17.86 -15.63
C TYR A 103 11.01 -17.46 -14.25
N TYR A 104 11.73 -16.35 -14.15
CA TYR A 104 12.42 -15.96 -12.91
C TYR A 104 11.49 -15.89 -11.69
N ASP A 105 10.25 -15.41 -11.86
CA ASP A 105 9.25 -15.38 -10.77
C ASP A 105 8.93 -16.81 -10.25
N ILE A 106 8.84 -17.81 -11.13
CA ILE A 106 8.60 -19.22 -10.77
C ILE A 106 9.83 -19.80 -10.06
N TYR A 107 11.02 -19.53 -10.60
CA TYR A 107 12.28 -19.92 -10.00
C TYR A 107 12.44 -19.36 -8.58
N SER A 108 12.18 -18.06 -8.41
CA SER A 108 12.24 -17.39 -7.11
C SER A 108 11.18 -17.92 -6.13
N PHE A 109 9.98 -18.28 -6.62
CA PHE A 109 8.95 -18.90 -5.79
C PHE A 109 9.43 -20.21 -5.17
N VAL A 110 10.09 -21.09 -5.94
CA VAL A 110 10.62 -22.36 -5.44
C VAL A 110 11.67 -22.12 -4.35
N ILE A 111 12.57 -21.16 -4.53
CA ILE A 111 13.53 -20.78 -3.48
C ILE A 111 12.79 -20.37 -2.22
N GLY A 112 11.79 -19.48 -2.35
CA GLY A 112 10.99 -19.03 -1.22
C GLY A 112 10.28 -20.18 -0.48
N VAL A 113 9.82 -21.21 -1.20
CA VAL A 113 9.25 -22.42 -0.57
C VAL A 113 10.29 -23.18 0.24
N LEU A 114 11.54 -23.25 -0.23
CA LEU A 114 12.61 -24.03 0.40
C LEU A 114 13.32 -23.30 1.53
N THR A 115 13.18 -21.98 1.61
CA THR A 115 13.75 -21.14 2.67
C THR A 115 12.63 -20.54 3.53
N PRO A 116 11.81 -21.35 4.24
CA PRO A 116 10.84 -20.81 5.18
C PRO A 116 11.59 -20.07 6.29
N ASP A 117 11.17 -18.84 6.56
CA ASP A 117 11.67 -17.99 7.64
C ASP A 117 13.20 -17.75 7.66
N SER A 118 13.86 -17.96 6.53
CA SER A 118 15.30 -17.78 6.35
C SER A 118 15.59 -16.80 5.23
N GLU A 119 16.81 -16.26 5.22
CA GLU A 119 17.26 -15.42 4.12
C GLU A 119 17.20 -16.21 2.81
N TRP A 120 16.84 -15.51 1.74
CA TRP A 120 16.78 -16.07 0.40
C TRP A 120 18.13 -16.74 0.05
N ASN A 121 18.09 -18.02 -0.31
CA ASN A 121 19.28 -18.83 -0.55
C ASN A 121 19.13 -19.63 -1.84
N GLU A 122 19.77 -19.14 -2.90
CA GLU A 122 19.82 -19.80 -4.21
C GLU A 122 20.38 -21.23 -4.13
N GLY A 123 21.30 -21.46 -3.20
CA GLY A 123 21.93 -22.77 -2.94
C GLY A 123 20.95 -23.91 -2.69
N ALA A 124 19.76 -23.60 -2.16
CA ALA A 124 18.72 -24.58 -1.87
C ALA A 124 18.23 -25.30 -3.12
N VAL A 125 18.22 -24.63 -4.28
CA VAL A 125 17.74 -25.21 -5.54
C VAL A 125 18.67 -26.30 -6.06
N TYR A 126 19.98 -26.16 -5.87
CA TYR A 126 20.96 -27.14 -6.32
C TYR A 126 20.89 -28.46 -5.54
N GLN A 127 20.32 -28.44 -4.33
CA GLN A 127 20.20 -29.62 -3.45
C GLN A 127 18.89 -30.38 -3.64
N LEU A 128 17.92 -29.81 -4.38
CA LEU A 128 16.66 -30.47 -4.70
C LEU A 128 16.86 -31.70 -5.57
N SER A 129 16.37 -32.85 -5.11
CA SER A 129 16.17 -34.03 -5.97
C SER A 129 14.93 -33.88 -6.85
N ASP A 130 14.86 -34.69 -7.92
CA ASP A 130 13.68 -34.72 -8.81
C ASP A 130 12.40 -35.15 -8.07
N GLU A 131 12.53 -36.07 -7.09
CA GLU A 131 11.41 -36.48 -6.23
C GLU A 131 10.88 -35.31 -5.39
N GLN A 132 11.78 -34.52 -4.77
CA GLN A 132 11.40 -33.34 -4.00
C GLN A 132 10.76 -32.25 -4.85
N LEU A 133 11.16 -32.12 -6.12
CA LEU A 133 10.52 -31.20 -7.06
C LEU A 133 9.09 -31.61 -7.41
N GLN A 134 8.84 -32.92 -7.56
CA GLN A 134 7.47 -33.42 -7.73
C GLN A 134 6.62 -33.22 -6.47
N ASP A 135 7.22 -33.26 -5.29
CA ASP A 135 6.55 -33.03 -4.02
C ASP A 135 6.59 -31.56 -3.55
N ILE A 136 6.95 -30.60 -4.40
CA ILE A 136 7.16 -29.20 -3.98
C ILE A 136 5.94 -28.58 -3.29
N TYR A 137 4.72 -28.92 -3.75
CA TYR A 137 3.49 -28.46 -3.12
C TYR A 137 3.23 -29.12 -1.76
N THR A 138 3.62 -30.39 -1.60
CA THR A 138 3.57 -31.08 -0.30
C THR A 138 4.56 -30.43 0.68
N ILE A 139 5.80 -30.16 0.23
CA ILE A 139 6.81 -29.44 1.02
C ILE A 139 6.29 -28.08 1.44
N TYR A 140 5.67 -27.35 0.50
CA TYR A 140 5.09 -26.03 0.77
C TYR A 140 3.99 -26.10 1.84
N GLN A 141 3.07 -27.07 1.74
CA GLN A 141 2.02 -27.28 2.74
C GLN A 141 2.56 -27.67 4.11
N ASP A 142 3.60 -28.49 4.17
CA ASP A 142 4.23 -28.89 5.44
C ASP A 142 4.99 -27.72 6.07
N ASN A 143 5.65 -26.89 5.27
CA ASN A 143 6.27 -25.67 5.76
C ASN A 143 5.23 -24.66 6.24
N MET A 144 4.05 -24.53 5.60
CA MET A 144 2.95 -23.71 6.13
C MET A 144 2.52 -24.14 7.53
N LYS A 145 2.48 -25.46 7.81
CA LYS A 145 2.18 -25.96 9.16
C LYS A 145 3.25 -25.46 10.14
N LYS A 146 4.54 -25.61 9.81
CA LYS A 146 5.65 -25.10 10.65
C LYS A 146 5.53 -23.60 10.90
N MET A 147 5.24 -22.81 9.87
CA MET A 147 5.02 -21.36 10.00
C MET A 147 3.82 -21.04 10.92
N ALA A 148 2.73 -21.81 10.83
CA ALA A 148 1.60 -21.66 11.74
C ALA A 148 1.97 -22.03 13.18
N GLU A 149 2.88 -22.98 13.36
CA GLU A 149 3.37 -23.40 14.67
C GLU A 149 4.27 -22.35 15.33
N GLU A 150 5.16 -21.75 14.55
CA GLU A 150 6.14 -20.74 14.97
C GLU A 150 5.48 -19.39 15.29
N TYR A 151 4.64 -18.90 14.38
CA TYR A 151 3.97 -17.60 14.52
C TYR A 151 2.66 -17.66 15.32
N GLY A 152 2.13 -18.88 15.53
CA GLY A 152 0.95 -19.15 16.33
C GLY A 152 1.24 -19.29 17.82
N THR A 153 1.71 -18.21 18.46
CA THR A 153 2.14 -18.25 19.88
C THR A 153 1.04 -18.61 20.89
N THR A 154 -0.22 -18.63 20.46
CA THR A 154 -1.38 -19.09 21.22
C THR A 154 -2.21 -20.07 20.39
N PRO A 155 -3.02 -20.95 21.01
CA PRO A 155 -3.89 -21.87 20.28
C PRO A 155 -4.82 -21.16 19.28
N GLU A 156 -5.34 -19.98 19.64
CA GLU A 156 -6.20 -19.20 18.76
C GLU A 156 -5.43 -18.65 17.56
N LYS A 157 -4.20 -18.14 17.75
CA LYS A 157 -3.36 -17.65 16.65
C LYS A 157 -2.94 -18.77 15.72
N ARG A 158 -2.54 -19.93 16.27
CA ARG A 158 -2.18 -21.11 15.46
C ARG A 158 -3.36 -21.56 14.61
N SER A 159 -4.54 -21.74 15.22
CA SER A 159 -5.75 -22.11 14.49
C SER A 159 -6.14 -21.07 13.43
N TYR A 160 -5.96 -19.78 13.71
CA TYR A 160 -6.18 -18.72 12.74
C TYR A 160 -5.24 -18.84 11.54
N LEU A 161 -3.93 -19.03 11.74
CA LEU A 161 -2.93 -19.19 10.68
C LEU A 161 -3.20 -20.42 9.82
N GLU A 162 -3.47 -21.57 10.43
CA GLU A 162 -3.85 -22.79 9.70
C GLU A 162 -5.07 -22.56 8.81
N ASN A 163 -6.08 -21.83 9.31
CA ASN A 163 -7.27 -21.50 8.53
C ASN A 163 -7.01 -20.46 7.43
N VAL A 164 -5.99 -19.62 7.57
CA VAL A 164 -5.53 -18.71 6.51
C VAL A 164 -4.85 -19.51 5.41
N TYR A 165 -3.90 -20.37 5.76
CA TYR A 165 -3.13 -21.17 4.80
C TYR A 165 -4.00 -22.17 4.03
N LYS A 166 -5.05 -22.73 4.63
CA LYS A 166 -6.04 -23.56 3.93
C LYS A 166 -6.78 -22.87 2.78
N LYS A 167 -6.77 -21.53 2.72
CA LYS A 167 -7.39 -20.75 1.64
C LYS A 167 -6.50 -20.61 0.41
N ILE A 168 -5.23 -21.02 0.51
CA ILE A 168 -4.29 -20.96 -0.60
C ILE A 168 -4.64 -22.11 -1.56
N GLU A 169 -5.15 -21.76 -2.74
CA GLU A 169 -5.48 -22.73 -3.78
C GLU A 169 -4.21 -23.14 -4.53
N ILE A 170 -3.90 -24.43 -4.52
CA ILE A 170 -2.78 -25.04 -5.26
C ILE A 170 -3.31 -25.99 -6.36
N PRO A 171 -2.63 -26.13 -7.51
CA PRO A 171 -1.50 -25.31 -7.96
C PRO A 171 -1.91 -23.86 -8.27
N PHE A 172 -0.94 -22.94 -8.18
CA PHE A 172 -1.20 -21.51 -8.42
C PHE A 172 -1.60 -21.25 -9.87
N THR A 173 -2.43 -20.23 -10.10
CA THR A 173 -2.62 -19.69 -11.44
C THR A 173 -1.61 -18.55 -11.64
N PHE A 174 -0.66 -18.76 -12.55
CA PHE A 174 0.40 -17.82 -12.86
C PHE A 174 0.07 -17.01 -14.13
N GLU A 175 0.39 -15.72 -14.07
CA GLU A 175 0.35 -14.77 -15.16
C GLU A 175 1.28 -13.60 -14.77
N ALA A 176 1.91 -12.95 -15.76
CA ALA A 176 2.91 -11.91 -15.55
C ALA A 176 2.38 -10.76 -14.68
N LYS A 177 2.91 -10.62 -13.46
CA LYS A 177 2.47 -9.66 -12.43
C LYS A 177 3.29 -8.38 -12.32
N GLY A 178 4.32 -8.23 -13.16
CA GLY A 178 5.32 -7.16 -13.06
C GLY A 178 4.72 -5.75 -12.93
N SER A 179 3.72 -5.42 -13.76
CA SER A 179 3.05 -4.11 -13.72
C SER A 179 2.35 -3.83 -12.37
N TRP A 180 1.75 -4.84 -11.75
CA TRP A 180 1.12 -4.70 -10.42
C TRP A 180 2.17 -4.58 -9.33
N ALA A 181 3.22 -5.40 -9.37
CA ALA A 181 4.32 -5.34 -8.41
C ALA A 181 4.97 -3.94 -8.41
N THR A 182 5.30 -3.40 -9.59
CA THR A 182 5.82 -2.03 -9.73
C THR A 182 4.83 -1.01 -9.16
N MET A 183 3.55 -1.12 -9.50
CA MET A 183 2.55 -0.16 -9.05
C MET A 183 2.30 -0.18 -7.54
N THR A 184 2.52 -1.30 -6.84
CA THR A 184 2.43 -1.33 -5.37
C THR A 184 3.42 -0.37 -4.72
N MET A 185 4.66 -0.30 -5.23
CA MET A 185 5.71 0.60 -4.74
C MET A 185 5.40 2.07 -5.04
N TYR A 186 5.04 2.39 -6.29
CA TYR A 186 4.81 3.78 -6.70
C TYR A 186 3.52 4.36 -6.12
N ALA A 187 2.43 3.57 -6.07
CA ALA A 187 1.18 4.03 -5.49
C ALA A 187 1.31 4.30 -3.99
N GLN A 188 2.05 3.47 -3.24
CA GLN A 188 2.27 3.68 -1.82
C GLN A 188 2.95 5.03 -1.53
N THR A 189 4.06 5.29 -2.20
CA THR A 189 4.79 6.57 -2.05
C THR A 189 3.95 7.76 -2.48
N TYR A 190 3.23 7.64 -3.59
CA TYR A 190 2.35 8.69 -4.09
C TYR A 190 1.21 9.02 -3.11
N VAL A 191 0.58 8.00 -2.52
CA VAL A 191 -0.46 8.12 -1.50
C VAL A 191 0.05 8.88 -0.28
N LEU A 192 1.28 8.63 0.16
CA LEU A 192 1.92 9.34 1.26
C LEU A 192 1.99 10.85 0.98
N LEU A 193 2.48 11.24 -0.21
CA LEU A 193 2.57 12.64 -0.62
C LEU A 193 1.18 13.29 -0.76
N MET A 194 0.22 12.54 -1.30
CA MET A 194 -1.17 12.98 -1.41
C MET A 194 -1.76 13.30 -0.03
N ALA A 195 -1.50 12.45 0.97
CA ALA A 195 -1.97 12.65 2.33
C ALA A 195 -1.47 13.97 2.94
N VAL A 196 -0.20 14.32 2.67
CA VAL A 196 0.38 15.60 3.09
C VAL A 196 -0.36 16.77 2.45
N ILE A 197 -0.53 16.77 1.13
CA ILE A 197 -1.21 17.86 0.41
C ILE A 197 -2.67 18.01 0.86
N ILE A 198 -3.38 16.90 1.03
CA ILE A 198 -4.74 16.90 1.56
C ILE A 198 -4.76 17.53 2.95
N GLY A 199 -3.77 17.22 3.79
CA GLY A 199 -3.50 17.92 5.07
C GLY A 199 -3.47 19.43 4.95
N PHE A 200 -2.64 19.95 4.05
CA PHE A 200 -2.55 21.39 3.78
C PHE A 200 -3.91 21.99 3.38
N LEU A 201 -4.64 21.31 2.49
CA LEU A 201 -5.94 21.78 2.03
C LEU A 201 -6.97 21.85 3.17
N VAL A 202 -7.05 20.80 4.00
CA VAL A 202 -8.06 20.75 5.08
C VAL A 202 -7.70 21.62 6.29
N ALA A 203 -6.42 21.85 6.58
CA ALA A 203 -5.99 22.83 7.57
C ALA A 203 -6.50 24.24 7.22
N GLY A 204 -6.57 24.55 5.92
CA GLY A 204 -7.06 25.83 5.42
C GLY A 204 -8.58 26.04 5.49
N ILE A 205 -9.39 25.08 5.93
CA ILE A 205 -10.87 25.16 5.86
C ILE A 205 -11.43 26.14 6.89
N PHE A 206 -10.90 26.12 8.11
CA PHE A 206 -11.35 26.96 9.22
C PHE A 206 -10.55 28.27 9.34
N SER A 207 -9.41 28.38 8.64
CA SER A 207 -8.47 29.49 8.81
C SER A 207 -8.99 30.85 8.37
N GLY A 208 -10.01 30.90 7.51
CA GLY A 208 -10.58 32.18 7.08
C GLY A 208 -11.44 32.84 8.16
N GLU A 209 -11.94 32.05 9.10
CA GLU A 209 -12.85 32.49 10.14
C GLU A 209 -12.13 32.89 11.42
N PHE A 210 -10.91 32.40 11.69
CA PHE A 210 -10.08 32.85 12.82
C PHE A 210 -9.47 34.24 12.65
N ARG A 211 -9.89 35.00 11.62
CA ARG A 211 -9.48 36.39 11.46
C ARG A 211 -10.31 37.27 12.40
N PRO A 212 -9.68 38.14 13.20
CA PRO A 212 -10.39 39.04 14.11
C PRO A 212 -11.55 39.77 13.40
N GLY A 213 -12.73 39.76 14.02
CA GLY A 213 -13.96 40.35 13.48
C GLY A 213 -14.73 39.50 12.46
N THR A 214 -14.09 38.53 11.78
CA THR A 214 -14.81 37.60 10.87
C THR A 214 -15.53 36.51 11.67
N GLU A 215 -14.91 36.03 12.75
CA GLU A 215 -15.47 35.03 13.66
C GLU A 215 -16.75 35.52 14.35
N ASP A 216 -16.76 36.74 14.87
CA ASP A 216 -17.91 37.29 15.60
C ASP A 216 -19.14 37.38 14.70
N VAL A 217 -18.95 37.90 13.47
CA VAL A 217 -20.01 37.95 12.46
C VAL A 217 -20.49 36.56 12.10
N PHE A 218 -19.56 35.62 11.87
CA PHE A 218 -19.91 34.24 11.51
C PHE A 218 -20.75 33.56 12.61
N PHE A 219 -20.33 33.65 13.87
CA PHE A 219 -21.00 33.01 14.99
C PHE A 219 -22.28 33.70 15.44
N ALA A 220 -22.47 34.99 15.14
CA ALA A 220 -23.73 35.71 15.35
C ALA A 220 -24.83 35.28 14.37
N THR A 221 -24.48 34.65 13.23
CA THR A 221 -25.49 34.20 12.27
C THR A 221 -26.34 33.02 12.77
N LYS A 222 -27.61 32.96 12.34
CA LYS A 222 -28.59 31.91 12.71
C LYS A 222 -28.05 30.47 12.58
N TYR A 223 -27.15 30.22 11.64
CA TYR A 223 -26.61 28.88 11.35
C TYR A 223 -25.10 28.75 11.53
N GLY A 224 -24.41 29.80 12.00
CA GLY A 224 -22.95 29.83 12.15
C GLY A 224 -22.42 28.74 13.07
N ARG A 225 -23.05 28.57 14.24
CA ARG A 225 -22.68 27.54 15.25
C ARG A 225 -23.25 26.14 14.99
N SER A 226 -23.99 25.95 13.89
CA SER A 226 -24.67 24.68 13.61
C SER A 226 -24.43 24.20 12.17
N LYS A 227 -25.31 24.53 11.23
CA LYS A 227 -25.27 24.00 9.86
C LYS A 227 -24.00 24.43 9.11
N ALA A 228 -23.45 25.62 9.36
CA ALA A 228 -22.25 26.09 8.69
C ALA A 228 -21.03 25.22 9.04
N ILE A 229 -20.85 24.87 10.32
CA ILE A 229 -19.77 23.99 10.79
C ILE A 229 -19.89 22.60 10.16
N LYS A 230 -21.10 22.03 10.14
CA LYS A 230 -21.34 20.72 9.52
C LYS A 230 -20.95 20.74 8.04
N ASN A 231 -21.38 21.76 7.30
CA ASN A 231 -21.04 21.87 5.88
C ASN A 231 -19.54 22.08 5.64
N LYS A 232 -18.80 22.74 6.53
CA LYS A 232 -17.33 22.85 6.45
C LYS A 232 -16.64 21.50 6.61
N ILE A 233 -17.03 20.73 7.63
CA ILE A 233 -16.48 19.39 7.86
C ILE A 233 -16.78 18.49 6.66
N ILE A 234 -18.03 18.48 6.18
CA ILE A 234 -18.44 17.69 5.01
C ILE A 234 -17.69 18.14 3.75
N ALA A 235 -17.49 19.45 3.54
CA ALA A 235 -16.71 19.96 2.40
C ALA A 235 -15.24 19.51 2.48
N GLY A 236 -14.64 19.51 3.66
CA GLY A 236 -13.29 19.01 3.85
C GLY A 236 -13.16 17.53 3.52
N ILE A 237 -14.04 16.70 4.10
CA ILE A 237 -14.10 15.26 3.80
C ILE A 237 -14.28 15.03 2.31
N PHE A 238 -15.27 15.68 1.70
CA PHE A 238 -15.58 15.52 0.28
C PHE A 238 -14.39 15.88 -0.61
N VAL A 239 -13.74 17.02 -0.37
CA VAL A 239 -12.58 17.45 -1.15
C VAL A 239 -11.41 16.49 -0.97
N SER A 240 -11.13 16.03 0.25
CA SER A 240 -10.10 15.01 0.52
C SER A 240 -10.37 13.73 -0.27
N THR A 241 -11.61 13.22 -0.21
CA THR A 241 -12.01 12.00 -0.92
C THR A 241 -11.87 12.13 -2.43
N VAL A 242 -12.38 13.23 -3.00
CA VAL A 242 -12.34 13.45 -4.45
C VAL A 242 -10.90 13.59 -4.95
N ILE A 243 -10.07 14.39 -4.28
CA ILE A 243 -8.67 14.59 -4.68
C ILE A 243 -7.89 13.28 -4.58
N TYR A 244 -8.08 12.52 -3.50
CA TYR A 244 -7.41 11.24 -3.30
C TYR A 244 -7.71 10.27 -4.45
N TRP A 245 -9.00 9.99 -4.71
CA TRP A 245 -9.39 8.98 -5.69
C TRP A 245 -9.17 9.42 -7.13
N ILE A 246 -9.33 10.70 -7.45
CA ILE A 246 -8.96 11.21 -8.79
C ILE A 246 -7.44 11.10 -8.97
N GLY A 247 -6.67 11.53 -7.98
CA GLY A 247 -5.21 11.50 -8.06
C GLY A 247 -4.66 10.09 -8.23
N VAL A 248 -5.15 9.14 -7.43
CA VAL A 248 -4.75 7.73 -7.55
C VAL A 248 -5.28 7.13 -8.85
N GLY A 249 -6.53 7.42 -9.22
CA GLY A 249 -7.14 6.92 -10.46
C GLY A 249 -6.38 7.36 -11.71
N ILE A 250 -5.92 8.61 -11.78
CA ILE A 250 -5.09 9.10 -12.90
C ILE A 250 -3.72 8.40 -12.91
N LEU A 251 -3.07 8.26 -11.75
CA LEU A 251 -1.80 7.53 -11.63
C LEU A 251 -1.95 6.11 -12.17
N SER A 252 -2.95 5.37 -11.67
CA SER A 252 -3.24 3.99 -12.10
C SER A 252 -3.55 3.93 -13.60
N LEU A 253 -4.39 4.83 -14.10
CA LEU A 253 -4.81 4.85 -15.49
C LEU A 253 -3.61 5.05 -16.44
N ILE A 254 -2.76 6.05 -16.19
CA ILE A 254 -1.60 6.32 -17.04
C ILE A 254 -0.63 5.13 -17.00
N SER A 255 -0.30 4.64 -15.80
CA SER A 255 0.69 3.58 -15.64
C SER A 255 0.23 2.26 -16.24
N PHE A 256 -1.01 1.82 -15.95
CA PHE A 256 -1.54 0.56 -16.48
C PHE A 256 -1.91 0.64 -17.97
N ALA A 257 -2.27 1.81 -18.50
CA ALA A 257 -2.45 1.98 -19.94
C ALA A 257 -1.16 1.67 -20.71
N VAL A 258 0.00 2.02 -20.14
CA VAL A 258 1.31 1.77 -20.75
C VAL A 258 1.80 0.36 -20.43
N MET A 259 1.97 0.01 -19.15
CA MET A 259 2.60 -1.24 -18.72
C MET A 259 1.69 -2.49 -18.86
N GLY A 260 0.38 -2.30 -19.03
CA GLY A 260 -0.60 -3.40 -19.06
C GLY A 260 -1.05 -3.86 -17.68
N THR A 261 -2.10 -4.68 -17.65
CA THR A 261 -2.80 -5.16 -16.44
C THR A 261 -2.73 -6.67 -16.24
N SER A 262 -1.84 -7.35 -16.98
CA SER A 262 -1.57 -8.79 -16.84
C SER A 262 -1.29 -9.16 -15.38
N GLY A 263 -1.74 -10.34 -14.92
CA GLY A 263 -1.40 -10.86 -13.60
C GLY A 263 -2.20 -10.29 -12.44
N PHE A 264 -3.36 -9.65 -12.70
CA PHE A 264 -4.25 -9.15 -11.64
C PHE A 264 -4.65 -10.24 -10.65
N PHE A 265 -4.92 -11.45 -11.16
CA PHE A 265 -5.36 -12.61 -10.37
C PHE A 265 -4.22 -13.51 -9.89
N THR A 266 -2.97 -13.21 -10.23
CA THR A 266 -1.81 -13.94 -9.72
C THR A 266 -1.73 -13.75 -8.21
N LEU A 267 -1.52 -14.83 -7.46
CA LEU A 267 -1.41 -14.78 -6.01
C LEU A 267 -0.11 -14.08 -5.57
N TYR A 268 -0.19 -13.23 -4.56
CA TYR A 268 0.97 -12.57 -3.95
C TYR A 268 1.98 -13.58 -3.36
N GLN A 269 1.49 -14.78 -3.00
CA GLN A 269 2.29 -15.90 -2.51
C GLN A 269 3.41 -16.33 -3.47
N ILE A 270 3.40 -15.89 -4.74
CA ILE A 270 4.52 -16.17 -5.63
C ILE A 270 5.81 -15.44 -5.22
N ASP A 271 5.69 -14.22 -4.69
CA ASP A 271 6.83 -13.44 -4.18
C ASP A 271 7.09 -13.71 -2.70
N ASP A 272 6.04 -14.05 -1.94
CA ASP A 272 6.10 -14.26 -0.49
C ASP A 272 5.22 -15.45 -0.07
N PRO A 273 5.76 -16.68 -0.20
CA PRO A 273 4.98 -17.91 -0.06
C PRO A 273 4.26 -18.07 1.27
N TYR A 274 4.80 -17.50 2.34
CA TYR A 274 4.26 -17.68 3.69
C TYR A 274 3.52 -16.45 4.23
N SER A 275 3.24 -15.46 3.38
CA SER A 275 2.47 -14.30 3.79
C SER A 275 1.08 -14.70 4.32
N ILE A 276 0.72 -14.17 5.50
CA ILE A 276 -0.60 -14.36 6.14
C ILE A 276 -1.72 -13.59 5.40
N TYR A 277 -1.36 -12.84 4.36
CA TYR A 277 -2.27 -12.11 3.48
C TYR A 277 -2.43 -12.89 2.17
N VAL A 278 -3.34 -13.86 2.18
CA VAL A 278 -3.76 -14.60 0.98
C VAL A 278 -4.63 -13.69 0.12
N MET A 279 -4.04 -13.19 -0.98
CA MET A 279 -4.64 -12.21 -1.88
C MET A 279 -3.94 -12.25 -3.24
N THR A 280 -4.65 -11.79 -4.26
CA THR A 280 -4.10 -11.54 -5.60
C THR A 280 -3.33 -10.21 -5.64
N TYR A 281 -2.49 -9.99 -6.65
CA TYR A 281 -1.82 -8.70 -6.85
C TYR A 281 -2.81 -7.54 -7.04
N GLY A 282 -3.94 -7.79 -7.68
CA GLY A 282 -5.03 -6.83 -7.80
C GLY A 282 -5.60 -6.41 -6.45
N GLU A 283 -5.92 -7.40 -5.61
CA GLU A 283 -6.40 -7.16 -4.24
C GLU A 283 -5.34 -6.49 -3.36
N TYR A 284 -4.08 -6.87 -3.51
CA TYR A 284 -2.95 -6.26 -2.81
C TYR A 284 -2.79 -4.78 -3.17
N TYR A 285 -2.88 -4.45 -4.47
CA TYR A 285 -2.88 -3.07 -4.93
C TYR A 285 -4.07 -2.29 -4.36
N LEU A 286 -5.28 -2.85 -4.39
CA LEU A 286 -6.47 -2.23 -3.80
C LEU A 286 -6.33 -2.03 -2.29
N LEU A 287 -5.70 -2.97 -1.58
CA LEU A 287 -5.42 -2.87 -0.15
C LEU A 287 -4.52 -1.65 0.15
N ILE A 288 -3.49 -1.40 -0.67
CA ILE A 288 -2.63 -0.21 -0.56
C ILE A 288 -3.46 1.07 -0.74
N LEU A 289 -4.33 1.12 -1.75
CA LEU A 289 -5.18 2.29 -2.00
C LEU A 289 -6.19 2.52 -0.87
N VAL A 290 -6.84 1.47 -0.38
CA VAL A 290 -7.84 1.59 0.69
C VAL A 290 -7.18 1.93 2.03
N GLY A 291 -6.08 1.26 2.37
CA GLY A 291 -5.31 1.55 3.59
C GLY A 291 -4.79 2.99 3.59
N GLY A 292 -4.19 3.40 2.47
CA GLY A 292 -3.75 4.76 2.23
C GLY A 292 -4.85 5.81 2.37
N TYR A 293 -6.04 5.53 1.83
CA TYR A 293 -7.20 6.37 1.96
C TYR A 293 -7.65 6.52 3.41
N ILE A 294 -7.74 5.41 4.15
CA ILE A 294 -8.15 5.41 5.57
C ILE A 294 -7.17 6.26 6.40
N ALA A 295 -5.86 6.05 6.24
CA ALA A 295 -4.84 6.83 6.92
C ALA A 295 -4.94 8.33 6.58
N THR A 296 -5.13 8.65 5.30
CA THR A 296 -5.31 10.03 4.81
C THR A 296 -6.53 10.70 5.44
N MET A 297 -7.67 10.01 5.49
CA MET A 297 -8.91 10.53 6.06
C MET A 297 -8.79 10.76 7.57
N PHE A 298 -8.16 9.84 8.29
CA PHE A 298 -7.83 10.02 9.71
C PHE A 298 -6.95 11.26 9.92
N CYS A 299 -5.84 11.39 9.18
CA CYS A 299 -4.95 12.54 9.27
C CYS A 299 -5.64 13.85 8.89
N ALA A 300 -6.55 13.84 7.90
CA ALA A 300 -7.34 15.00 7.53
C ALA A 300 -8.29 15.45 8.67
N ALA A 301 -8.98 14.50 9.31
CA ALA A 301 -9.83 14.79 10.46
C ALA A 301 -9.02 15.32 11.65
N LEU A 302 -7.88 14.70 11.94
CA LEU A 302 -6.99 15.14 13.02
C LEU A 302 -6.43 16.55 12.74
N THR A 303 -6.04 16.82 11.50
CA THR A 303 -5.58 18.15 11.05
C THR A 303 -6.67 19.21 11.26
N MET A 304 -7.93 18.90 10.87
CA MET A 304 -9.05 19.79 11.14
C MET A 304 -9.29 19.99 12.64
N LEU A 305 -9.20 18.94 13.47
CA LEU A 305 -9.36 19.04 14.91
C LEU A 305 -8.29 19.94 15.54
N VAL A 306 -7.02 19.74 15.18
CA VAL A 306 -5.91 20.55 15.69
C VAL A 306 -6.03 21.99 15.21
N THR A 307 -6.44 22.22 13.96
CA THR A 307 -6.73 23.57 13.47
C THR A 307 -7.79 24.26 14.33
N VAL A 308 -8.87 23.55 14.67
CA VAL A 308 -9.95 24.08 15.52
C VAL A 308 -9.50 24.32 16.96
N LYS A 309 -8.63 23.48 17.51
CA LYS A 309 -8.14 23.59 18.90
C LYS A 309 -7.06 24.64 19.09
N MET A 310 -6.18 24.79 18.10
CA MET A 310 -5.05 25.72 18.15
C MET A 310 -5.41 27.10 17.57
N HIS A 311 -6.57 27.23 16.92
CA HIS A 311 -7.02 28.46 16.26
C HIS A 311 -6.05 28.96 15.19
N THR A 312 -5.24 28.05 14.62
CA THR A 312 -4.29 28.35 13.56
C THR A 312 -4.10 27.14 12.66
N PRO A 313 -4.02 27.34 11.32
CA PRO A 313 -3.66 26.26 10.40
C PRO A 313 -2.16 25.91 10.48
N ASN A 314 -1.30 26.82 10.95
CA ASN A 314 0.15 26.74 10.75
C ASN A 314 0.76 25.47 11.36
N LEU A 315 0.36 25.10 12.58
CA LEU A 315 0.83 23.87 13.22
C LEU A 315 0.10 22.63 12.70
N ALA A 316 -1.18 22.76 12.36
CA ALA A 316 -2.01 21.63 11.95
C ALA A 316 -1.56 21.03 10.61
N VAL A 317 -1.05 21.88 9.71
CA VAL A 317 -0.48 21.48 8.42
C VAL A 317 0.64 20.43 8.56
N CYS A 318 1.41 20.47 9.65
CA CYS A 318 2.53 19.55 9.86
C CYS A 318 2.09 18.15 10.28
N ILE A 319 0.82 17.93 10.65
CA ILE A 319 0.36 16.67 11.24
C ILE A 319 0.54 15.47 10.31
N PRO A 320 0.08 15.50 9.04
CA PRO A 320 0.24 14.33 8.18
C PRO A 320 1.71 14.05 7.87
N PHE A 321 2.54 15.08 7.71
CA PHE A 321 3.98 14.90 7.51
C PHE A 321 4.65 14.26 8.74
N PHE A 322 4.37 14.75 9.94
CA PHE A 322 4.94 14.18 11.15
C PHE A 322 4.47 12.73 11.36
N LEU A 323 3.16 12.49 11.27
CA LEU A 323 2.59 11.17 11.53
C LEU A 323 2.93 10.14 10.47
N LEU A 324 2.95 10.50 9.19
CA LEU A 324 3.11 9.52 8.10
C LEU A 324 4.56 9.46 7.60
N CYS A 325 5.27 10.59 7.56
CA CYS A 325 6.62 10.65 7.01
C CYS A 325 7.72 10.58 8.07
N MET A 326 7.58 11.22 9.24
CA MET A 326 8.65 11.23 10.26
C MET A 326 8.62 10.00 11.17
N ILE A 327 7.44 9.53 11.57
CA ILE A 327 7.28 8.37 12.46
C ILE A 327 8.09 7.13 12.00
N PRO A 328 8.12 6.74 10.71
CA PRO A 328 8.90 5.57 10.29
C PRO A 328 10.41 5.69 10.60
N PHE A 329 10.98 6.90 10.52
CA PHE A 329 12.38 7.13 10.90
C PHE A 329 12.58 7.07 12.41
N ILE A 330 11.64 7.60 13.18
CA ILE A 330 11.67 7.54 14.65
C ILE A 330 11.57 6.08 15.12
N ALA A 331 10.69 5.28 14.49
CA ALA A 331 10.52 3.87 14.81
C ALA A 331 11.83 3.09 14.67
N ARG A 332 12.60 3.34 13.60
CA ARG A 332 13.91 2.70 13.38
C ARG A 332 14.94 3.00 14.48
N VAL A 333 14.85 4.16 15.13
CA VAL A 333 15.79 4.57 16.19
C VAL A 333 15.31 4.10 17.58
N LEU A 334 14.03 3.73 17.71
CA LEU A 334 13.40 3.37 19.00
C LEU A 334 12.74 1.98 18.96
N PRO A 335 13.49 0.90 18.70
CA PRO A 335 12.92 -0.47 18.56
C PRO A 335 12.23 -0.95 19.85
N ALA A 336 12.61 -0.43 21.02
CA ALA A 336 11.95 -0.73 22.29
C ALA A 336 10.44 -0.39 22.30
N PHE A 337 9.97 0.43 21.35
CA PHE A 337 8.57 0.84 21.23
C PHE A 337 7.88 0.23 19.99
N ASP A 338 8.40 -0.84 19.40
CA ASP A 338 7.85 -1.46 18.19
C ASP A 338 6.37 -1.82 18.30
N ALA A 339 5.92 -2.32 19.46
CA ALA A 339 4.50 -2.61 19.70
C ALA A 339 3.61 -1.36 19.54
N PHE A 340 4.10 -0.18 19.93
CA PHE A 340 3.40 1.08 19.75
C PHE A 340 3.42 1.54 18.29
N PHE A 341 4.59 1.48 17.62
CA PHE A 341 4.70 1.86 16.20
C PHE A 341 3.86 0.97 15.29
N ASN A 342 3.69 -0.31 15.65
CA ASN A 342 2.82 -1.26 14.96
C ASN A 342 1.33 -0.96 15.09
N LEU A 343 0.94 0.02 15.92
CA LEU A 343 -0.44 0.50 16.04
C LEU A 343 -0.70 1.81 15.33
N LEU A 344 0.32 2.45 14.74
CA LEU A 344 0.24 3.77 14.12
C LEU A 344 -0.33 3.74 12.68
N PRO A 345 -0.83 4.88 12.15
CA PRO A 345 -1.45 4.88 10.82
C PRO A 345 -0.43 4.69 9.69
N THR A 346 0.87 4.80 10.00
CA THR A 346 1.98 4.53 9.07
C THR A 346 1.96 3.12 8.52
N VAL A 347 1.44 2.16 9.28
CA VAL A 347 1.27 0.77 8.84
C VAL A 347 0.36 0.70 7.60
N LEU A 348 -0.71 1.51 7.57
CA LEU A 348 -1.65 1.56 6.44
C LEU A 348 -1.10 2.31 5.22
N THR A 349 -0.02 3.08 5.39
CA THR A 349 0.72 3.73 4.27
C THR A 349 2.03 3.02 3.96
N ASN A 350 2.33 1.89 4.61
CA ASN A 350 3.53 1.08 4.41
C ASN A 350 3.20 -0.41 4.26
N ILE A 351 2.07 -0.69 3.61
CA ILE A 351 1.55 -2.04 3.41
C ILE A 351 2.58 -2.93 2.72
N LEU A 352 3.43 -2.39 1.84
CA LEU A 352 4.46 -3.15 1.13
C LEU A 352 5.41 -3.92 2.04
N ASN A 353 5.80 -3.31 3.15
CA ASN A 353 6.68 -3.96 4.13
C ASN A 353 5.88 -4.78 5.14
N VAL A 354 4.67 -4.35 5.47
CA VAL A 354 3.85 -4.96 6.52
C VAL A 354 3.31 -6.34 6.11
N VAL A 355 3.02 -6.56 4.83
CA VAL A 355 2.49 -7.85 4.36
C VAL A 355 3.51 -8.99 4.43
N ARG A 356 4.80 -8.65 4.52
CA ARG A 356 5.92 -9.59 4.68
C ARG A 356 6.13 -10.03 6.13
N SER A 357 5.52 -9.34 7.08
CA SER A 357 5.65 -9.66 8.50
C SER A 357 4.36 -10.30 9.02
N PRO A 358 4.41 -11.51 9.60
CA PRO A 358 3.22 -12.23 10.08
C PRO A 358 2.72 -11.72 11.45
N ILE A 359 2.45 -10.41 11.55
CA ILE A 359 2.02 -9.77 12.80
C ILE A 359 0.51 -9.98 13.02
N LEU A 360 0.19 -10.63 14.14
CA LEU A 360 -1.18 -10.92 14.60
C LEU A 360 -1.49 -10.27 15.94
N PHE A 361 -2.63 -9.58 16.00
CA PHE A 361 -3.22 -9.09 17.25
C PHE A 361 -4.26 -10.08 17.78
N GLN A 362 -4.32 -10.21 19.11
CA GLN A 362 -5.31 -11.03 19.78
C GLN A 362 -5.99 -10.22 20.88
N ILE A 363 -7.32 -10.23 20.89
CA ILE A 363 -8.15 -9.62 21.94
C ILE A 363 -9.09 -10.71 22.45
N GLY A 364 -8.76 -11.30 23.61
CA GLY A 364 -9.45 -12.48 24.11
C GLY A 364 -9.39 -13.64 23.10
N PRO A 365 -10.52 -14.21 22.67
CA PRO A 365 -10.54 -15.32 21.70
C PRO A 365 -10.41 -14.85 20.24
N PHE A 366 -10.46 -13.55 19.96
CA PHE A 366 -10.46 -13.04 18.58
C PHE A 366 -9.06 -12.69 18.11
N VAL A 367 -8.68 -13.21 16.94
CA VAL A 367 -7.38 -12.96 16.29
C VAL A 367 -7.59 -12.15 15.01
N PHE A 368 -6.75 -11.14 14.82
CA PHE A 368 -6.80 -10.24 13.68
C PHE A 368 -5.42 -10.07 13.06
N ARG A 369 -5.37 -10.01 11.73
CA ARG A 369 -4.19 -9.49 11.01
C ARG A 369 -4.02 -8.00 11.28
N GLN A 370 -2.77 -7.55 11.38
CA GLN A 370 -2.43 -6.16 11.66
C GLN A 370 -3.16 -5.16 10.75
N ILE A 371 -3.09 -5.34 9.42
CA ILE A 371 -3.71 -4.39 8.47
C ILE A 371 -5.23 -4.33 8.69
N SER A 372 -5.90 -5.47 8.82
CA SER A 372 -7.37 -5.54 9.01
C SER A 372 -7.80 -4.85 10.31
N PHE A 373 -7.08 -5.09 11.40
CA PHE A 373 -7.34 -4.45 12.69
C PHE A 373 -7.17 -2.93 12.61
N LEU A 374 -6.08 -2.45 12.01
CA LEU A 374 -5.81 -1.02 11.92
C LEU A 374 -6.75 -0.29 10.98
N MET A 375 -7.17 -0.90 9.87
CA MET A 375 -8.22 -0.32 9.02
C MET A 375 -9.48 -0.03 9.84
N PHE A 376 -9.94 -1.01 10.63
CA PHE A 376 -11.11 -0.83 11.51
C PHE A 376 -10.88 0.26 12.57
N LEU A 377 -9.74 0.22 13.26
CA LEU A 377 -9.37 1.20 14.29
C LEU A 377 -9.38 2.63 13.74
N TYR A 378 -8.73 2.86 12.59
CA TYR A 378 -8.60 4.21 12.03
C TYR A 378 -9.89 4.73 11.39
N ILE A 379 -10.76 3.85 10.88
CA ILE A 379 -12.14 4.22 10.51
C ILE A 379 -12.91 4.70 11.75
N LEU A 380 -12.85 3.94 12.86
CA LEU A 380 -13.52 4.32 14.10
C LEU A 380 -12.99 5.66 14.65
N LEU A 381 -11.67 5.82 14.70
CA LEU A 381 -11.04 7.06 15.14
C LEU A 381 -11.44 8.25 14.25
N PHE A 382 -11.44 8.06 12.94
CA PHE A 382 -11.93 9.08 11.99
C PHE A 382 -13.37 9.52 12.34
N ILE A 383 -14.29 8.57 12.53
CA ILE A 383 -15.69 8.84 12.87
C ILE A 383 -15.81 9.58 14.20
N VAL A 384 -15.03 9.19 15.21
CA VAL A 384 -15.01 9.80 16.55
C VAL A 384 -14.47 11.23 16.52
N LEU A 385 -13.52 11.54 15.64
CA LEU A 385 -12.96 12.88 15.51
C LEU A 385 -13.99 13.89 14.96
N LEU A 386 -14.89 13.49 14.07
CA LEU A 386 -15.89 14.39 13.45
C LEU A 386 -16.78 15.15 14.47
N PRO A 387 -17.43 14.50 15.46
CA PRO A 387 -18.19 15.22 16.47
C PRO A 387 -17.30 16.06 17.40
N LEU A 388 -16.04 15.68 17.61
CA LEU A 388 -15.09 16.47 18.40
C LEU A 388 -14.70 17.78 17.69
N ILE A 389 -14.49 17.73 16.37
CA ILE A 389 -14.26 18.92 15.53
C ILE A 389 -15.49 19.84 15.62
N TYR A 390 -16.68 19.28 15.42
CA TYR A 390 -17.93 20.03 15.49
C TYR A 390 -18.14 20.70 16.86
N ARG A 391 -17.95 19.96 17.95
CA ARG A 391 -18.09 20.49 19.32
C ARG A 391 -17.02 21.52 19.64
N GLY A 392 -15.78 21.30 19.21
CA GLY A 392 -14.66 22.22 19.41
C GLY A 392 -14.94 23.59 18.78
N TYR A 393 -15.41 23.58 17.53
CA TYR A 393 -15.67 24.82 16.80
C TYR A 393 -16.99 25.49 17.21
N SER A 394 -18.05 24.72 17.50
CA SER A 394 -19.35 25.29 17.91
C SER A 394 -19.31 25.98 19.28
N ARG A 395 -18.43 25.55 20.17
CA ARG A 395 -18.24 26.13 21.51
C ARG A 395 -17.18 27.23 21.56
N TYR A 396 -16.54 27.54 20.43
CA TYR A 396 -15.50 28.56 20.38
C TYR A 396 -16.05 29.95 20.77
N GLY A 397 -15.33 30.68 21.63
CA GLY A 397 -15.75 31.97 22.17
C GLY A 397 -16.91 31.93 23.19
N LEU A 398 -17.48 30.76 23.50
CA LEU A 398 -18.54 30.61 24.51
C LEU A 398 -18.01 30.25 25.91
N ARG A 399 -16.78 29.73 26.00
CA ARG A 399 -16.08 29.61 27.28
C ARG A 399 -15.55 31.00 27.63
N LYS A 400 -16.24 31.69 28.55
CA LYS A 400 -15.65 32.81 29.28
C LYS A 400 -14.38 32.31 29.98
N LYS A 401 -13.34 33.16 30.00
CA LYS A 401 -12.17 32.98 30.86
C LYS A 401 -12.60 32.76 32.32
#